data_AF-A0A4D4KZ18-F1
#
_entry.id   AF-A0A4D4KZ18-F1
#
_cell.length_a   1.000
_cell.length_b   1.000
_cell.length_c   1.000
_cell.angle_alpha   90.00
_cell.angle_beta   90.00
_cell.angle_gamma   90.00
#
_symmetry.space_group_name_H-M   'P 1'
#
loop_
_entity.id
_entity.type
_entity.pdbx_description
1 polymer ?
#
loop_
_entity_poly.entity_id
_entity_poly.type
_entity_poly.pdbx_seq_one_letter_code
_entity_poly.pdbx_strand_id
1 'polypeptide(L)' 'MKDIDPERLAQLTVAGGSIRNIALSGAFLAAEEGDRLQMRHMLAAARTEYQKLDRSLTPSEVAGWV' A
#
# COMPACT_ATOMS: atom_id res chain seq x y z
N MET A 1 10.79 8.78 -7.00
CA MET A 1 9.46 8.57 -6.39
C MET A 1 8.52 8.02 -7.45
N LYS A 2 8.08 6.75 -7.30
CA LYS A 2 7.38 5.99 -8.35
C LYS A 2 5.86 6.22 -8.31
N ASP A 3 5.26 6.38 -9.49
CA ASP A 3 3.80 6.38 -9.66
C ASP A 3 3.21 4.99 -9.33
N ILE A 4 1.89 4.90 -9.23
CA ILE A 4 1.18 3.68 -8.86
C ILE A 4 1.39 2.57 -9.90
N ASP A 5 1.65 1.37 -9.40
CA ASP A 5 1.91 0.16 -10.20
C ASP A 5 0.92 -0.95 -9.79
N PRO A 6 -0.18 -1.13 -10.54
CA PRO A 6 -1.22 -2.11 -10.21
C PRO A 6 -0.71 -3.56 -10.17
N GLU A 7 0.25 -3.93 -11.03
CA GLU A 7 0.80 -5.30 -11.05
C GLU A 7 1.56 -5.62 -9.77
N ARG A 8 2.24 -4.63 -9.19
CA ARG A 8 2.91 -4.76 -7.89
C ARG A 8 1.92 -4.79 -6.73
N LEU A 9 0.88 -3.95 -6.77
CA LEU A 9 -0.18 -3.97 -5.76
C LEU A 9 -0.91 -5.33 -5.74
N ALA A 10 -1.05 -5.98 -6.90
CA ALA A 10 -1.67 -7.29 -7.03
C ALA A 10 -0.86 -8.43 -6.38
N GLN A 11 0.40 -8.21 -5.99
CA GLN A 11 1.20 -9.22 -5.28
C GLN A 11 0.80 -9.35 -3.79
N LEU A 12 0.05 -8.38 -3.23
CA LEU A 12 -0.39 -8.45 -1.84
C LEU A 12 -1.37 -9.61 -1.62
N THR A 13 -1.07 -10.47 -0.65
CA THR A 13 -1.93 -11.59 -0.29
C THR A 13 -2.96 -11.18 0.78
N VAL A 14 -3.98 -10.41 0.39
CA VAL A 14 -5.02 -9.90 1.29
C VAL A 14 -6.42 -10.04 0.71
N ALA A 15 -7.44 -10.03 1.57
CA ALA A 15 -8.84 -10.04 1.14
C ALA A 15 -9.24 -8.70 0.48
N GLY A 16 -10.30 -8.71 -0.34
CA GLY A 16 -10.76 -7.51 -1.07
C GLY A 16 -11.11 -6.33 -0.16
N GLY A 17 -11.61 -6.57 1.05
CA GLY A 17 -11.84 -5.52 2.05
C GLY A 17 -10.55 -4.78 2.43
N SER A 18 -9.46 -5.52 2.64
CA SER A 18 -8.15 -4.95 2.93
C SER A 18 -7.56 -4.21 1.73
N ILE A 19 -7.79 -4.67 0.49
CA ILE A 19 -7.39 -3.94 -0.73
C ILE A 19 -8.03 -2.55 -0.75
N ARG A 20 -9.35 -2.47 -0.50
CA ARG A 20 -10.07 -1.20 -0.42
C ARG A 20 -9.51 -0.29 0.69
N ASN A 21 -9.25 -0.85 1.87
CA ASN A 21 -8.71 -0.08 3.00
C ASN A 21 -7.32 0.48 2.68
N ILE A 22 -6.44 -0.32 2.06
CA ILE A 22 -5.10 0.11 1.66
C ILE A 22 -5.17 1.26 0.66
N ALA A 23 -6.03 1.15 -0.36
CA ALA A 23 -6.24 2.22 -1.33
C ALA A 23 -6.73 3.52 -0.68
N LEU A 24 -7.71 3.41 0.23
CA LEU A 24 -8.29 4.57 0.91
C LEU A 24 -7.26 5.24 1.84
N SER A 25 -6.56 4.46 2.67
CA SER A 25 -5.50 4.99 3.54
C SER A 25 -4.35 5.59 2.74
N GLY A 26 -3.95 4.98 1.62
CA GLY A 26 -2.92 5.54 0.73
C GLY A 26 -3.32 6.90 0.18
N ALA A 27 -4.58 7.07 -0.22
CA ALA A 27 -5.11 8.36 -0.66
C ALA A 27 -5.10 9.42 0.44
N PHE A 28 -5.45 9.05 1.68
CA PHE A 28 -5.37 9.99 2.82
C PHE A 28 -3.94 10.43 3.11
N LEU A 29 -2.96 9.52 3.07
CA LEU A 29 -1.55 9.87 3.25
C LEU A 29 -1.06 10.86 2.19
N ALA A 30 -1.41 10.63 0.92
CA ALA A 30 -1.06 11.55 -0.16
C ALA A 30 -1.71 12.92 0.03
N ALA A 31 -2.99 12.95 0.43
CA ALA A 31 -3.72 14.19 0.68
C ALA A 31 -3.17 14.98 1.87
N GLU A 32 -2.73 14.29 2.93
CA GLU A 32 -2.06 14.91 4.09
C GLU A 32 -0.76 15.60 3.69
N GLU A 33 0.01 15.00 2.78
CA GLU A 33 1.23 15.59 2.22
C GLU A 33 0.97 16.68 1.16
N GLY A 34 -0.29 16.85 0.72
CA GLY A 34 -0.63 17.74 -0.41
C GLY A 34 0.00 17.31 -1.73
N ASP A 35 0.34 16.03 -1.88
CA ASP A 35 1.04 15.46 -3.04
C ASP A 35 0.17 14.43 -3.77
N ARG A 36 0.59 14.04 -4.96
CA ARG A 36 -0.06 12.97 -5.73
C ARG A 36 0.13 11.62 -5.06
N LEU A 37 -0.82 10.71 -5.29
CA LEU A 37 -0.72 9.33 -4.82
C LEU A 37 0.48 8.61 -5.47
N GLN A 38 1.25 7.86 -4.68
CA GLN A 38 2.52 7.25 -5.08
C GLN A 38 2.75 5.93 -4.32
N MET A 39 3.66 5.09 -4.82
CA MET A 39 3.94 3.78 -4.22
C MET A 39 4.37 3.85 -2.75
N ARG A 40 5.02 4.93 -2.28
CA ARG A 40 5.37 5.11 -0.86
C ARG A 40 4.12 5.17 0.04
N HIS A 41 3.06 5.84 -0.42
CA HIS A 41 1.81 5.98 0.32
C HIS A 41 1.13 4.61 0.41
N MET A 42 1.17 3.84 -0.68
CA MET A 42 0.67 2.47 -0.70
C MET A 42 1.46 1.55 0.22
N LEU A 43 2.80 1.69 0.27
CA LEU A 43 3.65 0.89 1.15
C LEU A 43 3.31 1.14 2.63
N ALA A 44 3.16 2.40 3.00
CA ALA A 44 2.76 2.79 4.34
C ALA A 44 1.36 2.26 4.70
N ALA A 45 0.39 2.44 3.80
CA ALA A 45 -0.97 1.94 4.00
C ALA A 45 -1.04 0.41 4.10
N ALA A 46 -0.32 -0.32 3.23
CA ALA A 46 -0.23 -1.78 3.27
C ALA A 46 0.38 -2.28 4.58
N ARG A 47 1.43 -1.61 5.09
CA ARG A 47 2.05 -1.96 6.37
C ARG A 47 1.06 -1.84 7.52
N THR A 48 0.33 -0.73 7.59
CA THR A 48 -0.69 -0.50 8.60
C THR A 48 -1.82 -1.53 8.51
N GLU A 49 -2.28 -1.87 7.30
CA GLU A 49 -3.34 -2.88 7.13
C GLU A 49 -2.87 -4.29 7.51
N TYR A 50 -1.64 -4.68 7.18
CA TYR A 50 -1.07 -5.97 7.59
C TYR A 50 -0.90 -6.06 9.10
N GLN A 51 -0.53 -4.97 9.78
CA GLN A 51 -0.45 -4.92 11.23
C GLN A 51 -1.80 -5.19 11.90
N LYS A 52 -2.92 -4.69 11.35
CA LYS A 52 -4.28 -5.00 11.87
C LYS A 52 -4.65 -6.48 11.74
N LEU A 53 -3.97 -7.20 10.85
CA LEU A 53 -4.17 -8.63 10.59
C LEU A 53 -3.16 -9.51 11.34
N ASP A 54 -2.33 -8.92 12.21
CA ASP A 54 -1.20 -9.60 12.87
C ASP A 54 -0.23 -10.27 11.88
N ARG A 55 -0.08 -9.67 10.68
CA ARG A 55 0.78 -10.14 9.60
C ARG A 55 1.87 -9.12 9.29
N SER A 56 2.92 -9.57 8.64
CA SER A 56 3.99 -8.71 8.11
C SER A 56 4.07 -8.82 6.59
N LEU A 57 4.38 -7.71 5.94
CA LEU A 57 4.69 -7.69 4.51
C LEU A 57 5.98 -8.47 4.27
N THR A 58 5.96 -9.36 3.29
CA THR A 58 7.14 -10.10 2.85
C THR A 58 7.98 -9.26 1.87
N PRO A 59 9.30 -9.50 1.77
CA PRO A 59 10.13 -8.81 0.79
C PRO A 59 9.65 -8.98 -0.66
N SER A 60 9.08 -10.13 -0.99
CA SER A 60 8.51 -10.41 -2.32
C SER A 60 7.28 -9.54 -2.63
N GLU A 61 6.42 -9.27 -1.65
CA GLU A 61 5.22 -8.45 -1.83
C GLU A 61 5.55 -6.98 -2.11
N VAL A 62 6.65 -6.46 -1.55
CA VAL A 62 7.03 -5.04 -1.65
C VAL A 62 8.25 -4.77 -2.52
N ALA A 63 8.73 -5.78 -3.26
CA ALA A 63 9.92 -5.68 -4.07
C ALA A 63 9.81 -4.52 -5.09
N GLY A 64 10.75 -3.58 -5.00
CA GLY A 64 10.88 -2.43 -5.90
C GLY A 64 9.90 -1.29 -5.67
N TRP A 65 9.09 -1.28 -4.60
CA TRP A 65 8.11 -0.22 -4.34
C TRP A 65 8.74 1.17 -4.07
N VAL A 66 10.00 1.20 -3.64
CA VAL A 66 10.81 2.39 -3.37
C VAL A 66 12.20 2.26 -3.97
#